data_AF-A0A1I5A321-F1
#
_entry.id   AF-A0A1I5A321-F1
#
_cell.length_a   1.000
_cell.length_b   1.000
_cell.length_c   1.000
_cell.angle_alpha   90.00
_cell.angle_beta   90.00
_cell.angle_gamma   90.00
#
_symmetry.space_group_name_H-M   'P 1'
#
loop_
_entity.id
_entity.type
_entity.pdbx_description
1 polymer ?
#
loop_
_entity_poly.entity_id
_entity_poly.type
_entity_poly.pdbx_seq_one_letter_code
_entity_poly.pdbx_strand_id
1 'polypeptide(L)'
;YLMKAELKTLWTPSTAWGWRSTWKQWLRHAHESEIPALIQFAKRLKGYWRGIVSRVRWPMHTGQLEGINNRIKVIKRMAYGYRDSEFFFMKIKSVFPGNP
;
A
#
# COMPACT_ATOMS: atom_id res chain seq x y z
N TYR A 1 -7.90 -3.47 -18.54
CA TYR A 1 -8.27 -4.60 -17.65
C TYR A 1 -7.15 -5.63 -17.48
N LEU A 2 -6.40 -5.98 -18.54
CA LEU A 2 -5.32 -6.98 -18.51
C LEU A 2 -4.21 -6.72 -17.46
N MET A 3 -3.59 -5.54 -17.46
CA MET A 3 -2.48 -5.20 -16.55
C MET A 3 -2.84 -5.24 -15.06
N LYS A 4 -4.12 -5.02 -14.73
CA LYS A 4 -4.63 -5.15 -13.36
C LYS A 4 -4.74 -6.62 -12.95
N ALA A 5 -5.13 -7.49 -13.87
CA ALA A 5 -5.17 -8.92 -13.63
C ALA A 5 -3.76 -9.50 -13.49
N GLU A 6 -2.82 -9.09 -14.35
CA GLU A 6 -1.41 -9.45 -14.21
C GLU A 6 -0.80 -8.95 -12.90
N LEU A 7 -1.14 -7.75 -12.44
CA LEU A 7 -0.65 -7.27 -11.14
C LEU A 7 -1.14 -8.16 -9.98
N LYS A 8 -2.33 -8.77 -10.08
CA LYS A 8 -2.83 -9.69 -9.04
C LYS A 8 -2.04 -10.98 -9.00
N THR A 9 -1.46 -11.44 -10.11
CA THR A 9 -0.67 -12.67 -10.14
C THR A 9 0.65 -12.54 -9.38
N LEU A 10 1.07 -11.32 -9.03
CA LEU A 10 2.19 -11.08 -8.11
C LEU A 10 1.98 -11.73 -6.74
N TRP A 11 0.74 -12.00 -6.33
CA TRP A 11 0.45 -12.63 -5.04
C TRP A 11 0.34 -14.16 -5.10
N THR A 12 0.49 -14.77 -6.27
CA THR A 12 0.44 -16.23 -6.45
C THR A 12 1.74 -16.93 -6.02
N PRO A 13 2.96 -16.41 -6.30
CA PRO A 13 4.20 -17.05 -5.90
C PRO A 13 4.38 -17.06 -4.36
N SER A 14 4.69 -18.22 -3.79
CA SER A 14 5.02 -18.40 -2.37
C SER A 14 6.48 -18.04 -2.03
N THR A 15 7.32 -17.77 -3.04
CA THR A 15 8.75 -17.47 -2.86
C THR A 15 9.10 -16.07 -3.33
N ALA A 16 10.02 -15.41 -2.60
CA ALA A 16 10.50 -14.07 -2.94
C ALA A 16 11.18 -14.01 -4.33
N TRP A 17 11.81 -15.10 -4.76
CA TRP A 17 12.41 -15.22 -6.08
C TRP A 17 11.36 -15.31 -7.20
N GLY A 18 10.33 -16.14 -7.02
CA GLY A 18 9.20 -16.22 -7.95
C GLY A 18 8.49 -14.87 -8.09
N TRP A 19 8.22 -14.22 -6.95
CA TRP A 19 7.67 -12.86 -6.92
C TRP A 19 8.51 -11.87 -7.72
N ARG A 20 9.85 -11.88 -7.53
CA ARG A 20 10.77 -10.96 -8.20
C ARG A 20 10.82 -11.19 -9.71
N SER A 21 10.66 -12.43 -10.17
CA SER A 21 10.56 -12.76 -11.60
C SER A 21 9.29 -12.18 -12.21
N THR A 22 8.12 -12.49 -11.62
CA THR A 22 6.81 -11.97 -12.07
C THR A 22 6.77 -10.44 -12.02
N TRP A 23 7.38 -9.82 -11.00
CA TRP A 23 7.53 -8.38 -10.87
C TRP A 23 8.32 -7.75 -12.02
N LYS A 24 9.46 -8.34 -12.39
CA LYS A 24 10.26 -7.85 -13.54
C LYS A 24 9.49 -7.98 -14.85
N GLN A 25 8.77 -9.09 -15.04
CA GLN A 25 7.95 -9.30 -16.23
C GLN A 25 6.82 -8.28 -16.33
N TRP A 26 6.12 -8.01 -15.23
CA TRP A 26 5.07 -7.00 -15.19
C TRP A 26 5.61 -5.59 -15.48
N LEU A 27 6.77 -5.23 -14.93
CA LEU A 27 7.43 -3.96 -15.25
C LEU A 27 7.76 -3.84 -16.74
N ARG A 28 8.21 -4.93 -17.37
CA ARG A 28 8.48 -4.97 -18.80
C ARG A 28 7.20 -4.75 -19.61
N HIS A 29 6.13 -5.49 -19.31
CA HIS A 29 4.83 -5.31 -19.98
C HIS A 29 4.28 -3.87 -19.78
N ALA A 30 4.45 -3.28 -18.60
CA ALA A 30 4.06 -1.89 -18.34
C ALA A 30 4.84 -0.90 -19.21
N HIS A 31 6.13 -1.14 -19.44
CA HIS A 31 6.95 -0.32 -20.35
C HIS A 31 6.59 -0.53 -21.82
N GLU A 32 6.36 -1.77 -22.25
CA GLU A 32 5.97 -2.14 -23.62
C GLU A 32 4.54 -1.72 -23.98
N SER A 33 3.69 -1.44 -22.99
CA SER A 33 2.32 -0.99 -23.23
C SER A 33 2.22 0.39 -23.88
N GLU A 34 3.30 1.19 -23.84
CA GLU A 34 3.36 2.58 -24.31
C GLU A 34 2.30 3.53 -23.68
N ILE A 35 1.58 3.07 -22.65
CA ILE A 35 0.57 3.89 -21.96
C ILE A 35 1.29 4.78 -20.94
N PRO A 36 1.34 6.12 -21.12
CA PRO A 36 2.14 6.99 -20.27
C PRO A 36 1.75 6.92 -18.79
N ALA A 37 0.45 6.81 -18.50
CA ALA A 37 -0.06 6.67 -17.14
C ALA A 37 0.42 5.37 -16.46
N LEU A 38 0.50 4.28 -17.21
CA LEU A 38 0.91 2.98 -16.70
C LEU A 38 2.42 2.91 -16.49
N ILE A 39 3.19 3.47 -17.42
CA ILE A 39 4.65 3.63 -17.28
C ILE A 39 4.97 4.47 -16.05
N GLN A 40 4.26 5.59 -15.85
CA GLN A 40 4.46 6.44 -14.69
C GLN A 40 4.10 5.73 -13.38
N PHE A 41 3.02 4.94 -13.38
CA PHE A 41 2.64 4.12 -12.25
C PHE A 41 3.72 3.06 -11.93
N ALA A 42 4.22 2.35 -12.94
CA ALA A 42 5.29 1.37 -12.80
C ALA A 42 6.58 1.99 -12.25
N LYS A 43 6.98 3.17 -12.74
CA LYS A 43 8.14 3.93 -12.23
C LYS A 43 8.01 4.26 -10.74
N ARG A 44 6.84 4.73 -10.30
CA ARG A 44 6.57 5.01 -8.88
C ARG A 44 6.61 3.74 -8.05
N LEU A 45 5.98 2.67 -8.51
CA LEU A 45 5.87 1.41 -7.78
C LEU A 45 7.23 0.69 -7.67
N LYS A 46 8.13 0.88 -8.66
CA LYS A 46 9.50 0.35 -8.65
C LYS A 46 10.33 0.78 -7.45
N GLY A 47 10.10 1.95 -6.84
CA GLY A 47 10.83 2.34 -5.62
C GLY A 47 10.46 1.49 -4.39
N TYR A 48 9.22 1.04 -4.32
CA TYR A 48 8.64 0.40 -3.14
C TYR A 48 8.74 -1.14 -3.15
N TRP A 49 9.34 -1.74 -4.19
CA TRP A 49 9.36 -3.20 -4.39
C TRP A 49 9.84 -3.99 -3.17
N ARG A 50 10.79 -3.46 -2.39
CA ARG A 50 11.32 -4.08 -1.17
C ARG A 50 10.23 -4.29 -0.10
N GLY A 51 9.36 -3.31 0.10
CA GLY A 51 8.24 -3.40 1.04
C GLY A 51 7.06 -4.20 0.50
N ILE A 52 6.96 -4.33 -0.83
CA ILE A 52 5.90 -5.16 -1.45
C ILE A 52 6.29 -6.64 -1.34
N VAL A 53 7.54 -7.00 -1.64
CA VAL A 53 8.02 -8.38 -1.53
C VAL A 53 8.12 -8.86 -0.08
N SER A 54 8.31 -7.96 0.90
CA SER A 54 8.35 -8.36 2.32
C SER A 54 7.05 -9.01 2.78
N ARG A 55 5.92 -8.71 2.12
CA ARG A 55 4.64 -9.38 2.38
C ARG A 55 4.63 -10.87 2.05
N VAL A 56 5.47 -11.31 1.10
CA VAL A 56 5.63 -12.73 0.75
C VAL A 56 6.29 -13.50 1.90
N ARG A 57 7.21 -12.84 2.64
CA ARG A 57 7.90 -13.43 3.79
C ARG A 57 7.13 -13.26 5.10
N TRP A 58 6.45 -12.13 5.26
CA TRP A 58 5.71 -11.76 6.46
C TRP A 58 4.29 -11.37 6.05
N PRO A 59 3.30 -12.26 6.21
CA PRO A 59 1.90 -11.98 5.88
C PRO A 59 1.34 -10.88 6.79
N MET A 60 1.55 -9.61 6.42
CA MET A 60 0.95 -8.47 7.11
C MET A 60 -0.51 -8.34 6.66
N HIS A 61 -1.44 -8.48 7.60
CA HIS A 61 -2.85 -8.21 7.39
C HIS A 61 -3.09 -6.69 7.41
N THR A 62 -3.59 -6.12 6.32
CA THR A 62 -3.87 -4.67 6.25
C THR A 62 -5.10 -4.27 7.05
N GLY A 63 -5.96 -5.21 7.45
CA GLY A 63 -7.23 -4.89 8.10
C GLY A 63 -7.10 -4.14 9.43
N GLN A 64 -6.05 -4.40 10.23
CA GLN A 64 -5.82 -3.61 11.45
C GLN A 64 -5.43 -2.17 11.12
N LEU A 65 -4.51 -1.99 10.17
CA LEU A 65 -4.08 -0.67 9.70
C LEU A 65 -5.24 0.11 9.06
N GLU A 66 -6.06 -0.56 8.25
CA GLU A 66 -7.28 0.00 7.66
C GLU A 66 -8.31 0.38 8.72
N GLY A 67 -8.50 -0.46 9.75
CA GLY A 67 -9.36 -0.17 10.88
C GLY A 67 -8.95 1.09 11.63
N ILE A 68 -7.66 1.23 11.93
CA ILE A 68 -7.08 2.43 12.56
C ILE A 68 -7.31 3.65 11.66
N ASN A 69 -6.98 3.55 10.37
CA ASN A 69 -7.16 4.64 9.41
C ASN A 69 -8.63 5.08 9.30
N ASN A 70 -9.57 4.14 9.31
CA ASN A 70 -10.99 4.43 9.27
C ASN A 70 -11.46 5.14 10.53
N ARG A 71 -11.00 4.72 11.71
CA ARG A 71 -11.35 5.36 12.97
C ARG A 71 -10.76 6.75 13.10
N ILE A 72 -9.53 6.99 12.64
CA ILE A 72 -8.94 8.34 12.52
C ILE A 72 -9.78 9.21 11.59
N LYS A 73 -10.21 8.69 10.43
CA LYS A 73 -11.10 9.41 9.50
C LYS A 73 -12.46 9.73 10.12
N VAL A 74 -12.99 8.89 11.00
CA VAL A 74 -14.23 9.16 11.75
C VAL A 74 -14.02 10.29 12.75
N ILE A 75 -12.94 10.24 13.55
CA ILE A 75 -12.61 11.30 14.51
C ILE A 75 -12.48 12.66 13.79
N LYS A 76 -11.77 12.70 12.66
CA LYS A 76 -11.65 13.90 11.83
C LYS A 76 -13.00 14.43 11.35
N ARG A 77 -13.91 13.54 10.92
CA ARG A 77 -15.26 13.89 10.44
C ARG A 77 -16.15 14.42 11.55
N MET A 78 -16.14 13.79 12.72
CA MET A 78 -16.93 14.20 13.89
C MET A 78 -16.54 15.59 14.41
N ALA A 79 -15.28 15.97 14.24
CA ALA A 79 -14.79 17.29 14.64
C ALA A 79 -15.09 18.40 13.63
N TYR A 80 -15.67 18.08 12.46
CA TYR A 80 -15.82 19.02 11.33
C TYR A 80 -14.52 19.71 10.90
N GLY A 81 -13.38 19.04 11.14
CA GLY A 81 -12.04 19.55 10.90
C GLY A 81 -11.38 20.11 12.17
N TYR A 82 -10.08 19.82 12.32
CA TYR A 82 -9.25 20.43 13.34
C TYR A 82 -8.46 21.58 12.72
N ARG A 83 -8.42 22.74 13.40
CA ARG A 83 -7.57 23.87 13.00
C ARG A 83 -6.09 23.59 13.24
N ASP A 84 -5.79 22.83 14.28
CA ASP A 84 -4.45 22.50 14.72
C ASP A 84 -4.18 20.99 14.52
N SER A 85 -3.14 20.69 13.76
CA SER A 85 -2.68 19.33 13.52
C SER A 85 -2.08 18.69 14.77
N GLU A 86 -1.42 19.44 15.65
CA GLU A 86 -0.85 18.91 16.89
C GLU A 86 -1.93 18.42 17.83
N PHE A 87 -2.98 19.23 18.02
CA PHE A 87 -4.16 18.83 18.78
C PHE A 87 -4.87 17.60 18.18
N PHE A 88 -4.94 17.51 16.85
CA PHE A 88 -5.48 16.32 16.19
C PHE A 88 -4.63 15.08 16.47
N PHE A 89 -3.31 15.18 16.40
CA PHE A 89 -2.41 14.07 16.74
C PHE A 89 -2.50 13.69 18.22
N MET A 90 -2.66 14.65 19.12
CA MET A 90 -2.90 14.40 20.54
C MET A 90 -4.18 13.59 20.75
N LYS A 91 -5.28 13.95 20.06
CA LYS A 91 -6.53 13.17 20.07
C LYS A 91 -6.33 11.76 19.52
N ILE A 92 -5.57 11.59 18.44
CA ILE A 92 -5.26 10.25 17.91
C ILE A 92 -4.48 9.42 18.95
N LYS A 93 -3.41 9.98 19.54
CA LYS A 93 -2.59 9.30 20.56
C LYS A 93 -3.41 8.91 21.79
N SER A 94 -4.37 9.73 22.21
CA SER A 94 -5.27 9.37 23.33
C SER A 94 -6.19 8.18 23.03
N VAL A 95 -6.55 7.96 21.76
CA VAL A 95 -7.42 6.86 21.34
C VAL A 95 -6.61 5.60 21.02
N PHE A 96 -5.36 5.77 20.61
CA PHE A 96 -4.43 4.69 20.29
C PHE A 96 -3.13 4.86 21.10
N PRO A 97 -3.12 4.53 22.40
CA PRO A 97 -1.95 4.73 23.26
C PRO A 97 -0.74 3.83 22.92
N GLY A 98 -0.84 2.96 21.91
CA GLY A 98 0.14 1.91 21.63
C GLY A 98 -0.03 0.73 22.60
N ASN A 99 0.53 -0.42 22.24
CA ASN A 99 0.72 -1.48 23.24
C ASN A 99 1.90 -1.04 24.13
N PRO A 100 1.84 -1.25 25.45
CA PRO A 100 2.96 -0.97 26.35
C PRO A 100 4.22 -1.76 25.98
#